data_AF-U6DFK8-F1
#
_entry.id   AF-U6DFK8-F1
#
_cell.length_a   1.000
_cell.length_b   1.000
_cell.length_c   1.000
_cell.angle_alpha   90.00
_cell.angle_beta   90.00
_cell.angle_gamma   90.00
#
_symmetry.space_group_name_H-M   'P 1'
#
loop_
_entity.id
_entity.type
_entity.pdbx_description
1 polymer ?
#
loop_
_entity_poly.entity_id
_entity_poly.type
_entity_poly.pdbx_seq_one_letter_code
_entity_poly.pdbx_strand_id
1 'polypeptide(L)'
;PALSCILLIADGSQPSFKYFQSAEEARHAIEAVLSADPRSVYRRKLCQDRLFYFTVDIAHITCWFGDGFAEVLRIKPASESIQMTDPEESLVSLGS
;
A
#
# COMPACT_ATOMS: atom_id res chain seq x y z
N PRO A 1 11.11 -10.93 -5.83
CA PRO A 1 9.88 -11.39 -5.13
C PRO A 1 9.40 -10.30 -4.17
N ALA A 2 8.12 -10.24 -3.79
CA ALA A 2 7.52 -9.13 -3.02
C ALA A 2 8.31 -8.72 -1.76
N LEU A 3 8.94 -9.66 -1.06
CA LEU A 3 9.84 -9.41 0.08
C LEU A 3 11.02 -8.48 -0.25
N SER A 4 11.62 -8.63 -1.43
CA SER A 4 12.70 -7.74 -1.89
C SER A 4 12.21 -6.30 -2.06
N CYS A 5 10.93 -6.10 -2.43
CA CYS A 5 10.34 -4.78 -2.52
C CYS A 5 10.04 -4.18 -1.12
N ILE A 6 9.69 -5.00 -0.13
CA ILE A 6 9.52 -4.54 1.26
C ILE A 6 10.85 -4.02 1.81
N LEU A 7 11.96 -4.73 1.54
CA LEU A 7 13.29 -4.27 1.95
C LEU A 7 13.69 -2.96 1.28
N LEU A 8 13.34 -2.76 0.00
CA LEU A 8 13.58 -1.49 -0.69
C LEU A 8 12.82 -0.29 -0.07
N ILE A 9 11.66 -0.53 0.55
CA ILE A 9 10.91 0.51 1.29
C ILE A 9 11.57 0.79 2.65
N ALA A 10 12.27 -0.19 3.23
CA ALA A 10 12.95 -0.03 4.51
C ALA A 10 14.36 0.59 4.41
N ASP A 11 15.09 0.38 3.31
CA ASP A 11 16.53 0.67 3.18
C ASP A 11 16.90 2.15 2.86
N GLY A 12 16.01 3.12 3.10
CA GLY A 12 16.37 4.55 3.17
C GLY A 12 16.79 5.24 1.85
N SER A 13 16.81 4.55 0.71
CA SER A 13 17.04 5.16 -0.62
C SER A 13 15.79 5.84 -1.22
N GLN A 14 14.59 5.50 -0.69
CA GLN A 14 13.24 6.03 -0.99
C GLN A 14 12.32 5.77 0.24
N PRO A 15 11.10 6.36 0.34
CA PRO A 15 10.53 6.78 1.63
C PRO A 15 10.44 5.62 2.62
N SER A 16 10.99 5.87 3.81
CA SER A 16 10.81 5.03 4.98
C SER A 16 9.34 4.94 5.33
N PHE A 17 8.94 3.80 5.90
CA PHE A 17 7.62 3.63 6.51
C PHE A 17 7.21 4.86 7.34
N LYS A 18 5.95 5.30 7.22
CA LYS A 18 5.44 6.44 7.99
C LYS A 18 4.98 6.01 9.38
N TYR A 19 4.44 4.80 9.49
CA TYR A 19 3.93 4.26 10.76
C TYR A 19 4.65 3.00 11.22
N PHE A 20 5.08 2.14 10.28
CA PHE A 20 5.80 0.93 10.66
C PHE A 20 7.23 1.22 11.11
N GLN A 21 7.68 0.46 12.10
CA GLN A 21 9.00 0.54 12.70
C GLN A 21 10.00 -0.40 12.01
N SER A 22 9.52 -1.39 11.25
CA SER A 22 10.37 -2.36 10.57
C SER A 22 9.71 -3.01 9.36
N ALA A 23 10.54 -3.58 8.48
CA ALA A 23 10.09 -4.44 7.39
C ALA A 23 9.33 -5.67 7.89
N GLU A 24 9.70 -6.20 9.06
CA GLU A 24 9.05 -7.35 9.67
C GLU A 24 7.63 -7.00 10.12
N GLU A 25 7.43 -5.81 10.70
CA GLU A 25 6.11 -5.31 11.04
C GLU A 25 5.22 -5.12 9.81
N ALA A 26 5.77 -4.51 8.75
CA ALA A 26 5.06 -4.35 7.48
C ALA A 26 4.64 -5.70 6.88
N ARG A 27 5.53 -6.70 6.94
CA ARG A 27 5.25 -8.06 6.51
C ARG A 27 4.08 -8.66 7.31
N HIS A 28 4.14 -8.62 8.64
CA HIS A 28 3.08 -9.16 9.49
C HIS A 28 1.74 -8.47 9.24
N ALA A 29 1.73 -7.14 9.05
CA ALA A 29 0.51 -6.41 8.73
C ALA A 29 -0.11 -6.85 7.40
N ILE A 30 0.71 -7.04 6.36
CA ILE A 30 0.26 -7.57 5.06
C ILE A 30 -0.30 -8.98 5.23
N GLU A 31 0.41 -9.87 5.93
CA GLU A 31 -0.03 -11.24 6.19
C GLU A 31 -1.35 -11.29 6.95
N ALA A 32 -1.55 -10.42 7.94
CA ALA A 32 -2.79 -10.31 8.70
C ALA A 32 -3.97 -9.88 7.80
N VAL A 33 -3.76 -8.88 6.93
CA VAL A 33 -4.78 -8.44 5.97
C VAL A 33 -5.16 -9.58 5.03
N LEU A 34 -4.18 -10.28 4.46
CA LEU A 34 -4.42 -11.40 3.54
C LEU A 34 -5.13 -12.56 4.24
N SER A 35 -4.75 -12.88 5.49
CA SER A 35 -5.35 -13.97 6.27
C SER A 35 -6.81 -13.69 6.63
N ALA A 36 -7.18 -12.43 6.84
CA ALA A 36 -8.57 -12.03 7.09
C ALA A 36 -9.44 -12.11 5.83
N ASP A 37 -8.83 -12.19 4.64
CA ASP A 37 -9.45 -12.01 3.33
C ASP A 37 -10.27 -10.71 3.27
N PRO A 38 -9.69 -9.57 2.86
CA PRO A 38 -10.36 -8.27 2.88
C PRO A 38 -11.47 -8.16 1.82
N ARG A 39 -11.67 -9.18 0.97
CA ARG A 39 -12.69 -9.16 -0.08
C ARG A 39 -14.07 -9.37 0.54
N SER A 40 -15.05 -8.62 0.04
CA SER A 40 -16.46 -8.83 0.40
C SER A 40 -16.95 -10.22 0.01
N VAL A 41 -17.95 -10.74 0.74
CA VAL A 41 -18.60 -12.03 0.42
C VAL A 41 -19.06 -12.08 -1.04
N TYR A 42 -19.55 -10.96 -1.58
CA TYR A 42 -19.91 -10.82 -2.98
C TYR A 42 -18.73 -11.12 -3.92
N ARG A 43 -17.60 -10.45 -3.72
CA ARG A 43 -16.39 -10.65 -4.55
C ARG A 43 -15.87 -12.08 -4.47
N ARG A 44 -15.92 -12.71 -3.30
CA ARG A 44 -15.45 -14.10 -3.12
C ARG A 44 -16.30 -15.11 -3.90
N LYS A 45 -17.60 -14.84 -4.08
CA LYS A 45 -18.55 -15.79 -4.69
C LYS A 45 -18.83 -15.54 -6.17
N LEU A 46 -18.80 -14.28 -6.60
CA LEU A 46 -19.40 -13.87 -7.89
C LEU A 46 -18.40 -13.25 -8.87
N CYS A 47 -17.20 -12.88 -8.41
CA CYS A 47 -16.18 -12.32 -9.29
C CYS A 47 -15.14 -13.37 -9.65
N GLN A 48 -14.86 -13.52 -10.95
CA GLN A 48 -13.75 -14.33 -11.45
C GLN A 48 -12.39 -13.63 -11.26
N ASP A 49 -12.40 -12.30 -11.12
CA ASP A 49 -11.19 -11.53 -10.89
C ASP A 49 -10.63 -11.81 -9.48
N ARG A 50 -9.43 -12.40 -9.48
CA ARG A 50 -8.71 -12.79 -8.28
C ARG A 50 -7.81 -11.69 -7.74
N LEU A 51 -7.58 -10.60 -8.49
CA LEU A 51 -6.70 -9.50 -8.06
C LEU A 51 -7.38 -8.60 -7.03
N PHE A 52 -6.63 -8.22 -6.02
CA PHE A 52 -7.05 -7.30 -4.98
C PHE A 52 -5.95 -6.30 -4.67
N TYR A 53 -6.37 -5.05 -4.50
CA TYR A 53 -5.48 -3.91 -4.31
C TYR A 53 -5.82 -3.27 -2.97
N PHE A 54 -4.79 -3.01 -2.18
CA PHE A 54 -4.93 -2.28 -0.94
C PHE A 54 -3.65 -1.51 -0.62
N THR A 55 -3.77 -0.58 0.32
CA THR A 55 -2.64 0.19 0.83
C THR A 55 -2.40 -0.17 2.27
N VAL A 56 -1.13 -0.31 2.64
CA VAL A 56 -0.70 -0.39 4.03
C VAL A 56 0.44 0.60 4.21
N ASP A 57 0.31 1.47 5.21
CA ASP A 57 1.25 2.56 5.44
C ASP A 57 1.46 3.40 4.17
N ILE A 58 2.66 3.38 3.60
CA ILE A 58 3.04 4.07 2.36
C ILE A 58 3.20 3.10 1.17
N ALA A 59 2.64 1.89 1.23
CA ALA A 59 2.83 0.86 0.21
C ALA A 59 1.51 0.47 -0.45
N HIS A 60 1.44 0.56 -1.78
CA HIS A 60 0.43 -0.11 -2.60
C HIS A 60 0.77 -1.58 -2.76
N ILE A 61 -0.16 -2.43 -2.36
CA ILE A 61 -0.06 -3.88 -2.45
C ILE A 61 -1.01 -4.36 -3.55
N THR A 62 -0.47 -5.13 -4.48
CA THR A 62 -1.25 -5.94 -5.43
C THR A 62 -1.08 -7.39 -5.04
N CYS A 63 -2.20 -8.05 -4.77
CA CYS A 63 -2.25 -9.45 -4.42
C CYS A 63 -3.32 -10.16 -5.22
N TRP A 64 -3.30 -11.48 -5.21
CA TRP A 64 -4.40 -12.28 -5.72
C TRP A 64 -4.77 -13.38 -4.74
N PHE A 65 -6.03 -13.80 -4.82
CA PHE A 65 -6.59 -14.84 -3.95
C PHE A 65 -6.96 -16.07 -4.78
N GLY A 66 -6.39 -17.20 -4.42
CA GLY A 66 -6.74 -18.51 -4.96
C GLY A 66 -7.59 -19.33 -3.99
N ASP A 67 -7.72 -20.61 -4.30
CA ASP A 67 -8.49 -21.55 -3.51
C ASP A 67 -7.68 -21.95 -2.26
N GLY A 68 -7.90 -21.22 -1.15
CA GLY A 68 -7.23 -21.45 0.12
C GLY A 68 -5.88 -20.74 0.29
N PHE A 69 -5.52 -19.81 -0.60
CA PHE A 69 -4.29 -19.02 -0.48
C PHE A 69 -4.45 -17.59 -0.97
N ALA A 70 -3.51 -16.74 -0.56
CA ALA A 70 -3.34 -15.38 -1.07
C ALA A 70 -1.87 -15.13 -1.33
N GLU A 71 -1.54 -14.44 -2.42
CA GLU A 71 -0.17 -14.16 -2.80
C GLU A 71 0.00 -12.70 -3.21
N VAL A 72 1.06 -12.08 -2.70
CA VAL A 72 1.45 -10.72 -3.10
C VAL A 72 2.24 -10.77 -4.40
N LEU A 73 1.72 -10.13 -5.43
CA LEU A 73 2.34 -10.05 -6.75
C LEU A 73 3.27 -8.85 -6.87
N ARG A 74 2.88 -7.72 -6.26
CA ARG A 74 3.62 -6.46 -6.38
C ARG A 74 3.45 -5.58 -5.17
N ILE A 75 4.52 -4.90 -4.82
CA ILE A 75 4.55 -3.84 -3.83
C ILE A 75 5.17 -2.62 -4.49
N LYS A 76 4.51 -1.46 -4.36
CA LYS A 76 5.02 -0.16 -4.81
C LYS A 76 4.90 0.85 -3.68
N PRO A 77 5.79 1.84 -3.59
CA PRO A 77 5.51 3.04 -2.82
C PRO A 77 4.20 3.68 -3.32
N ALA A 78 3.35 4.09 -2.39
CA ALA A 78 2.26 5.00 -2.64
C ALA A 78 2.88 6.38 -2.87
N SER A 79 3.06 6.75 -4.15
CA SER A 79 3.52 8.08 -4.54
C SER A 79 2.69 9.13 -3.81
N GLU A 80 3.37 10.16 -3.31
CA GLU A 80 2.88 11.11 -2.31
C GLU A 80 1.40 11.46 -2.45
N SER A 81 0.69 11.34 -1.33
CA SER A 81 -0.55 12.09 -1.11
C SER A 81 -0.31 13.52 -1.56
N ILE A 82 -1.11 13.99 -2.53
CA ILE A 82 -1.21 15.40 -2.88
C ILE A 82 -1.15 16.17 -1.58
N GLN A 83 -0.07 16.93 -1.37
CA GLN A 83 -0.04 17.86 -0.26
C GLN A 83 -1.23 18.77 -0.50
N MET A 84 -2.23 18.72 0.40
CA MET A 84 -3.15 19.83 0.52
C MET A 84 -2.30 20.98 1.04
N THR A 85 -1.63 21.68 0.12
CA THR A 85 -1.12 23.00 0.40
C THR A 85 -2.34 23.82 0.74
N ASP A 86 -2.35 24.32 1.98
CA ASP A 86 -3.35 25.26 2.46
C ASP A 86 -3.49 26.41 1.45
N PRO A 87 -4.70 26.78 0.99
CA PRO A 87 -4.88 27.80 -0.05
C PRO A 87 -4.45 29.23 0.35
N GLU A 88 -3.97 29.46 1.57
CA GLU A 88 -3.60 30.80 2.07
C GLU A 88 -2.23 31.35 1.59
N GLU A 89 -1.35 30.57 0.95
CA GLU A 89 -0.07 31.13 0.42
C GLU A 89 -0.14 31.61 -1.05
N SER A 90 -1.32 31.58 -1.69
CA SER A 90 -1.46 31.99 -3.11
C SER A 90 -1.60 33.52 -3.32
N LEU A 91 -1.69 34.36 -2.29
CA LEU A 91 -2.09 35.78 -2.45
C LEU A 91 -0.97 36.83 -2.42
N VAL A 92 0.30 36.47 -2.29
CA VAL A 92 1.38 37.49 -2.13
C VAL A 92 2.22 37.78 -3.40
N SER A 93 1.94 37.16 -4.55
CA SER A 93 2.76 37.35 -5.76
C SER A 93 2.03 37.98 -6.95
N LEU A 94 1.12 38.91 -6.71
CA LEU A 94 0.56 39.78 -7.77
C LEU A 94 0.50 41.24 -7.29
N GLY A 95 1.65 41.80 -6.94
CA GLY A 95 1.72 43.19 -6.50
C GLY A 95 3.15 43.66 -6.21
N SER A 96 3.98 43.76 -7.24
CA SER A 96 5.13 44.68 -7.30
C SER A 96 5.54 44.88 -8.77
#